data_AF-A0A1X1ESC4-F1
#
_entry.id   AF-A0A1X1ESC4-F1
#
_cell.length_a   1.000
_cell.length_b   1.000
_cell.length_c   1.000
_cell.angle_alpha   90.00
_cell.angle_beta   90.00
_cell.angle_gamma   90.00
#
_symmetry.space_group_name_H-M   'P 1'
#
loop_
_entity.id
_entity.type
_entity.pdbx_description
1 polymer ?
#
loop_
_entity_poly.entity_id
_entity_poly.type
_entity_poly.pdbx_seq_one_letter_code
_entity_poly.pdbx_strand_id
1 'polypeptide(L)' 'MAGISRLTENHLALWKAIRLRTAYGEPCTRTLLRDDMRKMGFDVSKKFNRWLEKLKKEGLIICDGEHVRPLCHDLKVGD' A
#
# COMPACT_ATOMS: atom_id res chain seq x y z
N MET A 1 -0.25 12.93 21.02
CA MET A 1 -0.88 12.37 19.80
C MET A 1 0.21 12.09 18.77
N ALA A 2 0.83 10.92 18.86
CA ALA A 2 2.02 10.62 18.06
C ALA A 2 1.63 10.11 16.67
N GLY A 3 1.86 10.95 15.66
CA GLY A 3 2.54 10.48 14.45
C GLY A 3 1.70 9.81 13.38
N ILE A 4 0.65 10.46 12.88
CA ILE A 4 0.27 10.26 11.47
C ILE A 4 1.45 10.79 10.66
N SER A 5 2.39 9.92 10.33
CA SER A 5 3.52 10.32 9.52
C SER A 5 3.00 10.60 8.13
N ARG A 6 3.18 11.84 7.65
CA ARG A 6 2.84 12.26 6.30
C ARG A 6 3.24 11.19 5.29
N LEU A 7 2.26 10.45 4.77
CA LEU A 7 2.47 9.49 3.69
C LEU A 7 2.91 10.30 2.48
N THR A 8 4.13 10.04 2.01
CA THR A 8 4.61 10.67 0.77
C THR A 8 3.94 10.04 -0.45
N GLU A 9 4.09 10.69 -1.60
CA GLU A 9 3.51 10.24 -2.87
C GLU A 9 3.75 8.75 -3.16
N ASN A 10 4.97 8.25 -2.92
CA ASN A 10 5.31 6.83 -3.11
C ASN A 10 4.43 5.87 -2.28
N HIS A 11 4.09 6.27 -1.04
CA HIS A 11 3.22 5.48 -0.19
C HIS A 11 1.77 5.51 -0.70
N LEU A 12 1.31 6.68 -1.14
CA LEU A 12 -0.03 6.85 -1.69
C LEU A 12 -0.19 6.07 -3.01
N ALA A 13 0.82 6.10 -3.88
CA ALA A 13 0.86 5.32 -5.11
C ALA A 13 0.80 3.81 -4.82
N LEU A 14 1.60 3.33 -3.87
CA LEU A 14 1.57 1.93 -3.46
C LEU A 14 0.21 1.53 -2.88
N TRP A 15 -0.38 2.37 -2.03
CA TRP A 15 -1.69 2.12 -1.46
C TRP A 15 -2.79 2.10 -2.54
N LYS A 16 -2.74 3.00 -3.53
CA LYS A 16 -3.64 2.98 -4.68
C LYS A 16 -3.49 1.70 -5.49
N ALA A 17 -2.26 1.24 -5.78
CA ALA A 17 -2.02 -0.01 -6.49
C ALA A 17 -2.67 -1.21 -5.78
N ILE A 18 -2.50 -1.30 -4.45
CA ILE A 18 -3.11 -2.35 -3.62
C ILE A 18 -4.63 -2.34 -3.71
N ARG A 19 -5.25 -1.15 -3.59
CA ARG A 19 -6.71 -0.99 -3.68
C ARG A 19 -7.25 -1.36 -5.05
N LEU A 20 -6.59 -0.92 -6.13
CA LEU A 20 -6.99 -1.23 -7.49
C LEU A 20 -6.97 -2.73 -7.73
N ARG A 21 -5.86 -3.41 -7.44
CA ARG A 21 -5.78 -4.88 -7.59
C ARG A 21 -6.87 -5.61 -6.83
N THR A 22 -7.11 -5.21 -5.58
CA THR A 22 -8.17 -5.81 -4.75
C THR A 22 -9.55 -5.56 -5.35
N ALA A 23 -9.81 -4.35 -5.89
CA ALA A 23 -11.09 -4.02 -6.53
C ALA A 23 -11.32 -4.78 -7.84
N TYR A 24 -10.26 -5.07 -8.60
CA TYR A 24 -10.31 -5.91 -9.79
C TYR A 24 -10.32 -7.41 -9.47
N GLY A 25 -10.23 -7.81 -8.20
CA GLY A 25 -10.13 -9.21 -7.80
C GLY A 25 -8.81 -9.88 -8.21
N GLU A 26 -7.79 -9.08 -8.53
CA GLU A 26 -6.48 -9.57 -8.91
C GLU A 26 -5.65 -9.97 -7.68
N PRO A 27 -4.75 -10.95 -7.82
CA PRO A 27 -3.80 -11.27 -6.77
C PRO A 27 -2.94 -10.05 -6.45
N CYS A 28 -2.83 -9.76 -5.16
CA CYS A 28 -2.14 -8.58 -4.67
C CYS A 28 -0.91 -9.05 -3.87
N THR A 29 0.17 -9.36 -4.59
CA THR A 29 1.42 -9.85 -3.99
C THR A 29 2.51 -8.78 -4.02
N ARG A 30 3.51 -8.91 -3.16
CA ARG A 30 4.67 -8.00 -3.10
C ARG A 30 5.37 -7.85 -4.45
N THR A 31 5.43 -8.93 -5.24
CA THR A 31 6.05 -8.93 -6.58
C THR A 31 5.23 -8.14 -7.58
N LEU A 32 3.91 -8.33 -7.60
CA LEU A 32 3.01 -7.61 -8.51
C LEU A 32 2.96 -6.12 -8.18
N LEU A 33 2.88 -5.77 -6.89
CA LEU A 33 2.93 -4.39 -6.43
C LEU A 33 4.23 -3.68 -6.79
N ARG A 34 5.37 -4.40 -6.80
CA ARG A 34 6.64 -3.86 -7.30
C ARG A 34 6.56 -3.55 -8.79
N ASP A 35 5.95 -4.43 -9.58
CA ASP A 35 5.78 -4.24 -11.02
C ASP A 35 4.88 -3.04 -11.34
N ASP A 36 3.76 -2.88 -10.64
CA ASP A 36 2.88 -1.71 -10.82
C ASP A 36 3.58 -0.41 -10.48
N MET A 37 4.27 -0.38 -9.34
CA MET A 37 5.01 0.79 -8.92
C MET A 37 6.13 1.12 -9.91
N ARG A 38 6.78 0.12 -10.50
CA ARG A 38 7.77 0.30 -11.57
C ARG A 38 7.12 0.85 -12.84
N LYS A 39 5.93 0.37 -13.22
CA LYS A 39 5.13 0.90 -14.35
C LYS A 39 4.73 2.35 -14.15
N MET A 40 4.49 2.75 -12.90
CA MET A 40 4.22 4.14 -12.53
C MET A 40 5.49 5.01 -12.45
N GLY A 41 6.69 4.44 -12.67
CA GLY A 41 7.97 5.16 -12.67
C GLY A 41 8.65 5.28 -11.32
N PHE A 42 8.20 4.54 -10.28
CA PHE A 42 8.83 4.56 -8.96
C PHE A 42 9.99 3.56 -8.84
N ASP A 43 11.08 3.98 -8.18
CA ASP A 43 12.20 3.10 -7.84
C ASP A 43 11.86 2.22 -6.62
N VAL A 44 11.41 1.00 -6.89
CA VAL A 44 11.00 0.02 -5.87
C VAL A 44 12.16 -0.79 -5.28
N SER A 45 13.34 -0.79 -5.93
CA SER A 45 14.41 -1.72 -5.58
C SER A 45 14.97 -1.52 -4.17
N LYS A 46 14.96 -0.28 -3.66
CA LYS A 46 15.57 0.08 -2.36
C LYS A 46 14.58 0.43 -1.27
N LYS A 47 13.38 0.92 -1.62
CA LYS A 47 12.45 1.55 -0.66
C LYS A 47 11.11 0.85 -0.51
N PHE A 48 10.79 -0.13 -1.36
CA PHE A 48 9.50 -0.80 -1.35
C PHE A 48 9.13 -1.43 0.00
N ASN A 49 10.08 -2.11 0.66
CA ASN A 49 9.79 -2.71 1.97
C ASN A 49 9.45 -1.65 3.02
N ARG A 50 10.18 -0.52 3.04
CA ARG A 50 9.89 0.60 3.94
C ARG A 50 8.50 1.19 3.69
N TRP A 51 8.08 1.29 2.44
CA TRP A 51 6.73 1.79 2.11
C TRP A 51 5.64 0.84 2.60
N LEU A 52 5.80 -0.47 2.40
CA LEU A 52 4.87 -1.48 2.93
C LEU A 52 4.81 -1.46 4.46
N GLU A 53 5.97 -1.47 5.13
CA GLU A 53 6.04 -1.40 6.58
C GLU A 53 5.38 -0.14 7.11
N LYS A 54 5.51 0.98 6.40
CA LYS A 54 4.86 2.23 6.75
C LYS A 54 3.35 2.10 6.66
N LEU A 55 2.82 1.65 5.52
CA LEU A 55 1.37 1.45 5.34
C LEU A 55 0.79 0.45 6.36
N LYS A 56 1.55 -0.60 6.70
CA LYS A 56 1.17 -1.57 7.74
C LYS A 56 1.15 -0.92 9.12
N LYS A 57 2.15 -0.10 9.45
CA LYS A 57 2.23 0.62 10.73
C LYS A 57 1.10 1.65 10.89
N GLU A 58 0.69 2.30 9.81
CA GLU A 58 -0.47 3.21 9.81
C GLU A 58 -1.81 2.46 9.77
N GLY A 59 -1.82 1.12 9.73
CA GLY A 59 -3.06 0.32 9.74
C GLY A 59 -3.86 0.38 8.44
N LEU A 60 -3.25 0.77 7.32
CA LEU A 60 -3.91 0.88 6.01
C LEU A 60 -3.93 -0.43 5.23
N ILE A 61 -2.94 -1.29 5.49
CA ILE A 61 -2.78 -2.58 4.83
C ILE A 61 -2.40 -3.64 5.85
N ILE A 62 -2.67 -4.88 5.51
CA ILE A 62 -2.17 -6.03 6.23
C ILE A 62 -1.46 -6.96 5.25
N CYS A 63 -0.27 -7.39 5.66
CA CYS A 63 0.56 -8.30 4.89
C CYS A 63 0.44 -9.69 5.50
N ASP A 64 -0.01 -10.64 4.71
CA ASP A 64 -0.16 -12.06 5.01
C ASP A 64 0.88 -12.84 4.20
N GLY A 65 2.11 -12.91 4.72
CA GLY A 65 3.27 -13.41 3.99
C GLY A 65 3.57 -12.59 2.73
N GLU A 66 3.33 -13.19 1.55
CA GLU A 66 3.50 -12.55 0.25
C GLU A 66 2.27 -11.76 -0.21
N HIS A 67 1.09 -12.04 0.35
CA HIS A 67 -0.14 -11.36 0.01
C HIS A 67 -0.30 -10.08 0.80
N VAL A 68 -0.79 -9.04 0.14
CA VAL A 68 -1.04 -7.74 0.72
C VAL A 68 -2.48 -7.38 0.43
N ARG A 69 -3.27 -7.16 1.49
CA ARG A 69 -4.66 -6.76 1.39
C ARG A 69 -4.84 -5.39 2.03
N PRO A 70 -5.65 -4.50 1.44
CA PRO A 70 -6.01 -3.27 2.11
C PRO A 70 -6.83 -3.65 3.35
N LEU A 71 -6.48 -3.07 4.49
CA LEU A 71 -7.43 -3.00 5.58
C LEU A 71 -8.43 -1.97 5.09
N CYS A 72 -9.63 -2.42 4.73
CA CYS A 72 -10.73 -1.51 4.50
C CYS A 72 -10.99 -0.84 5.86
N HIS A 73 -10.23 0.21 6.16
CA HIS A 73 -10.73 1.20 7.08
C HIS A 73 -11.88 1.78 6.29
N ASP A 74 -13.08 1.24 6.58
CA ASP A 74 -14.31 1.97 6.43
C ASP A 74 -13.95 3.39 6.82
N LEU A 75 -13.80 4.25 5.81
CA LEU A 75 -13.80 5.66 6.06
C LEU A 75 -15.17 5.83 6.72
N LYS A 76 -15.18 5.90 8.04
CA LYS A 76 -16.00 6.91 8.69
C LYS A 76 -15.58 8.22 8.04
N VAL A 77 -16.16 8.49 6.88
CA VAL A 77 -16.62 9.81 6.50
C VAL A 77 -17.69 10.14 7.55
N GLY A 78 -17.20 10.39 8.76
CA GLY A 78 -18.01 10.89 9.86
C GLY A 78 -17.90 12.40 9.75
N ASP A 79 -18.91 12.96 9.09
CA ASP A 79 -19.48 14.32 9.22
C ASP A 79 -18.59 15.39 9.89
#